data_AF-A0A6G1SKZ8-F1
#
_entry.id   AF-A0A6G1SKZ8-F1
#
_cell.length_a   1.000
_cell.length_b   1.000
_cell.length_c   1.000
_cell.angle_alpha   90.00
_cell.angle_beta   90.00
_cell.angle_gamma   90.00
#
_symmetry.space_group_name_H-M   'P 1'
#
loop_
_entity.id
_entity.type
_entity.pdbx_description
1 polymer ?
#
loop_
_entity_poly.entity_id
_entity_poly.type
_entity_poly.pdbx_seq_one_letter_code
_entity_poly.pdbx_strand_id
1 'polypeptide(L)'
;MNLNYVRFDVGHYLHVCHRNTIEKFPNSSLINYIKPEFDTRKSELDYIVIDRDGKHFGTILNFMRDQRSLHLNNWTKDDITDLMTEADYYCLTELIELCDQHLNDRETRESNDPDDYRIPKNRKVEMVFDIHLMRELLLTSKKRVIVASFKSIRRYHIESWLEKLVKFCDFSKVNFYCLADKTNEPIICDQRSYNSGDFLLALYDPERKGFIGYITAPTDERFRSKRYRYKTKLLTFCFCSHNENFCELMKSP
;
A
#
# COMPACT_ATOMS: atom_id res chain seq x y z
N MET A 1 -5.29 -47.54 -15.67
CA MET A 1 -5.68 -46.78 -14.45
C MET A 1 -6.17 -45.45 -14.95
N ASN A 2 -7.44 -45.11 -14.76
CA ASN A 2 -7.94 -43.79 -15.10
C ASN A 2 -7.37 -42.83 -14.04
N LEU A 3 -6.31 -42.08 -14.36
CA LEU A 3 -5.74 -41.16 -13.40
C LEU A 3 -6.76 -40.05 -13.12
N ASN A 4 -7.20 -39.94 -11.86
CA ASN A 4 -8.07 -38.86 -11.39
C ASN A 4 -7.40 -37.47 -11.42
N TYR A 5 -6.22 -37.35 -12.05
CA TYR A 5 -5.40 -36.15 -12.10
C TYR A 5 -5.01 -35.81 -13.54
N VAL A 6 -4.95 -34.52 -13.81
CA VAL A 6 -4.51 -33.93 -15.08
C VAL A 6 -3.29 -33.06 -14.80
N ARG A 7 -2.31 -33.11 -15.70
CA ARG A 7 -1.08 -32.34 -15.64
C ARG A 7 -1.06 -31.31 -16.76
N PHE A 8 -0.80 -30.05 -16.43
CA PHE A 8 -0.72 -28.93 -17.36
C PHE A 8 0.66 -28.29 -17.32
N ASP A 9 1.22 -28.03 -18.49
CA ASP A 9 2.37 -27.18 -18.69
C ASP A 9 1.88 -25.91 -19.38
N VAL A 10 1.74 -24.82 -18.62
CA VAL A 10 1.21 -23.55 -19.12
C VAL A 10 2.36 -22.56 -19.18
N GLY A 11 2.96 -22.39 -20.35
CA GLY A 11 4.14 -21.52 -20.51
C GLY A 11 5.32 -21.89 -19.60
N HIS A 12 5.58 -23.18 -19.37
CA HIS A 12 6.58 -23.74 -18.44
C HIS A 12 6.21 -23.67 -16.96
N TYR A 13 5.00 -23.24 -16.61
CA TYR A 13 4.45 -23.40 -15.27
C TYR A 13 3.72 -24.73 -15.17
N LEU A 14 4.28 -25.64 -14.36
CA LEU A 14 3.77 -26.98 -14.21
C LEU A 14 2.69 -27.05 -13.12
N HIS A 15 1.50 -27.48 -13.49
CA HIS A 15 0.35 -27.60 -12.60
C HIS A 15 -0.24 -29.01 -12.64
N VAL A 16 -0.79 -29.42 -11.50
CA VAL A 16 -1.54 -30.69 -11.38
C VAL A 16 -2.85 -30.40 -10.67
N CYS A 17 -3.94 -30.94 -11.19
CA CYS A 17 -5.26 -30.85 -10.55
C CYS A 17 -6.04 -32.15 -10.71
N HIS A 18 -7.12 -32.29 -9.95
CA HIS A 18 -8.06 -33.37 -10.20
C HIS A 18 -8.80 -33.14 -11.51
N ARG A 19 -9.12 -34.23 -12.23
CA ARG A 19 -9.94 -34.16 -13.44
C ARG A 19 -11.29 -33.48 -13.18
N ASN A 20 -11.92 -33.85 -12.06
CA ASN A 20 -13.18 -33.26 -11.58
C ASN A 20 -13.09 -31.74 -11.35
N THR A 21 -11.91 -31.16 -11.11
CA THR A 21 -11.74 -29.70 -11.00
C THR A 21 -12.09 -29.01 -12.31
N ILE A 22 -11.67 -29.58 -13.44
CA ILE A 22 -11.95 -29.03 -14.77
C ILE A 22 -13.41 -29.32 -15.16
N GLU A 23 -13.88 -30.54 -14.92
CA GLU A 23 -15.24 -30.97 -15.30
C GLU A 23 -16.37 -30.21 -14.57
N LYS A 24 -16.09 -29.58 -13.42
CA LYS A 24 -17.02 -28.67 -12.73
C LYS A 24 -17.43 -27.46 -13.58
N PHE A 25 -16.63 -27.09 -14.58
CA PHE A 25 -16.85 -25.93 -15.46
C PHE A 25 -16.98 -26.40 -16.90
N PRO A 26 -18.11 -27.01 -17.28
CA PRO A 26 -18.29 -27.61 -18.60
C PRO A 26 -18.26 -26.60 -19.76
N ASN A 27 -18.46 -25.32 -19.46
CA ASN A 27 -18.41 -24.23 -20.43
C ASN A 27 -17.00 -23.64 -20.62
N SER A 28 -16.05 -23.98 -19.74
CA SER A 28 -14.66 -23.53 -19.88
C SER A 28 -13.99 -24.23 -21.06
N SER A 29 -13.15 -23.51 -21.81
CA SER A 29 -12.34 -24.12 -22.88
C SER A 29 -11.35 -25.15 -22.34
N LEU A 30 -11.01 -25.12 -21.05
CA LEU A 30 -10.15 -26.11 -20.38
C LEU A 30 -10.69 -27.53 -20.49
N ILE A 31 -12.01 -27.71 -20.57
CA ILE A 31 -12.60 -29.05 -20.71
C ILE A 31 -12.20 -29.71 -22.03
N ASN A 32 -11.94 -28.92 -23.08
CA ASN A 32 -11.59 -29.45 -24.38
C ASN A 32 -10.24 -30.16 -24.34
N TYR A 33 -9.28 -29.67 -23.55
CA TYR A 33 -7.96 -30.32 -23.44
C TYR A 33 -7.99 -31.71 -22.78
N ILE A 34 -9.02 -31.99 -21.98
CA ILE A 34 -9.15 -33.29 -21.29
C ILE A 34 -10.11 -34.25 -22.00
N LYS A 35 -10.85 -33.77 -23.00
CA LYS A 35 -11.75 -34.57 -23.81
C LYS A 35 -10.95 -35.52 -24.70
N PRO A 36 -11.30 -36.82 -24.78
CA PRO A 36 -10.54 -37.80 -25.57
C PRO A 36 -10.38 -37.42 -27.04
N GLU A 37 -11.31 -36.64 -27.60
CA GLU A 37 -11.27 -36.22 -28.99
C GLU A 37 -10.18 -35.18 -29.29
N PHE A 38 -9.67 -34.48 -28.27
CA PHE A 38 -8.67 -33.41 -28.41
C PHE A 38 -7.38 -33.68 -27.63
N ASP A 39 -7.38 -34.62 -26.69
CA ASP A 39 -6.19 -35.02 -25.94
C ASP A 39 -5.22 -35.81 -26.83
N THR A 40 -4.13 -35.16 -27.25
CA THR A 40 -3.11 -35.75 -28.15
C THR A 40 -1.97 -36.45 -27.42
N ARG A 41 -2.05 -36.56 -26.08
CA ARG A 41 -0.98 -37.17 -25.27
C ARG A 41 -0.85 -38.67 -25.54
N LYS A 42 0.38 -39.17 -25.48
CA LYS A 42 0.67 -40.61 -25.62
C LYS A 42 0.51 -41.35 -24.29
N SER A 43 0.65 -40.65 -23.18
CA SER A 43 0.48 -41.16 -21.82
C SER A 43 -0.32 -40.18 -20.98
N GLU A 44 -1.19 -40.69 -20.10
CA GLU A 44 -1.87 -39.88 -19.07
C GLU A 44 -0.87 -39.22 -18.09
N LEU A 45 0.38 -39.70 -18.05
CA LEU A 45 1.45 -39.10 -17.27
C LEU A 45 2.06 -37.85 -17.91
N ASP A 46 1.80 -37.64 -19.20
CA ASP A 46 2.33 -36.49 -19.94
C ASP A 46 1.56 -35.21 -19.59
N TYR A 47 2.23 -34.07 -19.79
CA TYR A 47 1.65 -32.76 -19.61
C TYR A 47 0.83 -32.34 -20.83
N ILE A 48 -0.33 -31.76 -20.60
CA ILE A 48 -1.06 -30.98 -21.60
C ILE A 48 -0.35 -29.63 -21.70
N VAL A 49 0.24 -29.34 -22.85
CA VAL A 49 0.95 -28.09 -23.10
C VAL A 49 -0.03 -27.01 -23.57
N ILE A 50 -0.01 -25.87 -22.91
CA ILE A 50 -0.81 -24.69 -23.23
C ILE A 50 0.15 -23.51 -23.44
N ASP A 51 0.12 -22.92 -24.63
CA ASP A 51 0.96 -21.77 -25.01
C ASP A 51 0.36 -20.46 -24.49
N ARG A 52 0.37 -20.30 -23.16
CA ARG A 52 -0.16 -19.15 -22.42
C ARG A 52 0.74 -18.81 -21.23
N ASP A 53 0.56 -17.63 -20.64
CA ASP A 53 1.28 -17.29 -19.41
C ASP A 53 0.70 -18.07 -18.22
N GLY A 54 1.54 -18.90 -17.61
CA GLY A 54 1.17 -19.71 -16.46
C GLY A 54 1.17 -18.97 -15.11
N LYS A 55 1.63 -17.70 -15.04
CA LYS A 55 1.72 -16.89 -13.81
C LYS A 55 0.47 -16.99 -12.93
N HIS A 56 -0.72 -16.89 -13.54
CA HIS A 56 -1.99 -16.89 -12.83
C HIS A 56 -2.79 -18.21 -12.92
N PHE A 57 -2.28 -19.22 -13.63
CA PHE A 57 -3.01 -20.47 -13.85
C PHE A 57 -3.31 -21.24 -12.56
N GLY A 58 -2.39 -21.19 -11.58
CA GLY A 58 -2.64 -21.75 -10.25
C GLY A 58 -3.85 -21.12 -9.54
N THR A 59 -4.06 -19.81 -9.71
CA THR A 59 -5.23 -19.09 -9.17
C THR A 59 -6.51 -19.50 -9.88
N ILE A 60 -6.46 -19.69 -11.20
CA ILE A 60 -7.59 -20.20 -12.00
C ILE A 60 -7.99 -21.60 -11.50
N LEU A 61 -7.03 -22.50 -11.29
CA LEU A 61 -7.31 -23.82 -10.73
C LEU A 61 -7.89 -23.75 -9.31
N ASN A 62 -7.45 -22.81 -8.48
CA ASN A 62 -8.01 -22.60 -7.14
C ASN A 62 -9.46 -22.12 -7.21
N PHE A 63 -9.76 -21.17 -8.08
CA PHE A 63 -11.14 -20.74 -8.37
C PHE A 63 -12.02 -21.91 -8.82
N MET A 64 -11.51 -22.76 -9.71
CA MET A 64 -12.25 -23.94 -10.17
C MET A 64 -12.43 -25.02 -9.08
N ARG A 65 -11.54 -25.07 -8.07
CA ARG A 65 -11.70 -25.96 -6.91
C ARG A 65 -12.79 -25.45 -5.99
N ASP A 66 -12.71 -24.18 -5.63
CA ASP A 66 -13.61 -23.44 -4.75
C ASP A 66 -13.65 -21.96 -5.16
N GLN A 67 -14.79 -21.50 -5.68
CA GLN A 67 -14.98 -20.12 -6.13
C GLN A 67 -14.78 -19.09 -4.99
N ARG A 68 -14.92 -19.50 -3.73
CA ARG A 68 -14.72 -18.62 -2.55
C ARG A 68 -13.26 -18.45 -2.15
N SER A 69 -12.35 -19.25 -2.70
CA SER A 69 -10.92 -19.20 -2.37
C SER A 69 -10.20 -18.00 -3.00
N LEU A 70 -10.85 -17.29 -3.92
CA LEU A 70 -10.28 -16.13 -4.58
C LEU A 70 -10.21 -14.93 -3.64
N HIS A 71 -9.00 -14.45 -3.38
CA HIS A 71 -8.73 -13.32 -2.49
C HIS A 71 -7.92 -12.23 -3.22
N LEU A 72 -8.63 -11.30 -3.86
CA LEU A 72 -8.02 -10.25 -4.69
C LEU A 72 -7.59 -8.99 -3.91
N ASN A 73 -7.85 -8.91 -2.60
CA ASN A 73 -7.67 -7.68 -1.81
C ASN A 73 -6.24 -7.11 -1.82
N ASN A 74 -5.22 -7.95 -1.98
CA ASN A 74 -3.81 -7.54 -2.03
C ASN A 74 -3.23 -7.51 -3.46
N TRP A 75 -4.04 -7.83 -4.48
CA TRP A 75 -3.59 -7.86 -5.87
C TRP A 75 -3.56 -6.45 -6.44
N THR A 76 -2.58 -6.18 -7.32
CA THR A 76 -2.52 -4.91 -8.07
C THR A 76 -3.62 -4.88 -9.14
N LYS A 77 -3.92 -3.71 -9.73
CA LYS A 77 -4.86 -3.65 -10.88
C LYS A 77 -4.32 -4.48 -12.05
N ASP A 78 -3.03 -4.37 -12.33
CA ASP A 78 -2.36 -5.14 -13.40
C ASP A 78 -2.46 -6.66 -13.18
N ASP A 79 -2.22 -7.16 -11.96
CA ASP A 79 -2.36 -8.60 -11.69
C ASP A 79 -3.80 -9.11 -11.89
N ILE A 80 -4.81 -8.27 -11.61
CA ILE A 80 -6.21 -8.61 -11.84
C ILE A 80 -6.52 -8.60 -13.34
N THR A 81 -6.01 -7.62 -14.08
CA THR A 81 -6.15 -7.56 -15.55
C THR A 81 -5.46 -8.74 -16.25
N ASP A 82 -4.27 -9.15 -15.80
CA ASP A 82 -3.58 -10.35 -16.30
C ASP A 82 -4.42 -11.61 -16.03
N LEU A 83 -4.98 -11.74 -14.81
CA LEU A 83 -5.87 -12.86 -14.46
C LEU A 83 -7.13 -12.88 -15.32
N MET A 84 -7.76 -11.73 -15.57
CA MET A 84 -8.94 -11.61 -16.44
C MET A 84 -8.61 -12.00 -17.87
N THR A 85 -7.44 -11.62 -18.38
CA THR A 85 -6.98 -11.97 -19.73
C THR A 85 -6.87 -13.50 -19.89
N GLU A 86 -6.32 -14.19 -18.91
CA GLU A 86 -6.27 -15.65 -18.93
C GLU A 86 -7.65 -16.28 -18.69
N ALA A 87 -8.48 -15.72 -17.81
CA ALA A 87 -9.84 -16.20 -17.58
C ALA A 87 -10.71 -16.12 -18.84
N ASP A 88 -10.56 -15.06 -19.64
CA ASP A 88 -11.22 -14.89 -20.94
C ASP A 88 -10.78 -15.97 -21.94
N TYR A 89 -9.47 -16.22 -22.03
CA TYR A 89 -8.93 -17.31 -22.85
C TYR A 89 -9.50 -18.68 -22.46
N TYR A 90 -9.65 -18.94 -21.16
CA TYR A 90 -10.25 -20.19 -20.66
C TYR A 90 -11.78 -20.19 -20.64
N CYS A 91 -12.43 -19.13 -21.15
CA CYS A 91 -13.88 -18.94 -21.15
C CYS A 91 -14.52 -19.10 -19.75
N LEU A 92 -13.89 -18.51 -18.73
CA LEU A 92 -14.36 -18.52 -17.33
C LEU A 92 -15.05 -17.21 -17.00
N THR A 93 -16.23 -16.99 -17.58
CA THR A 93 -17.00 -15.74 -17.44
C THR A 93 -17.26 -15.37 -15.98
N GLU A 94 -17.53 -16.36 -15.12
CA GLU A 94 -17.79 -16.11 -13.69
C GLU A 94 -16.56 -15.56 -12.96
N LEU A 95 -15.34 -15.93 -13.39
CA LEU A 95 -14.11 -15.39 -12.83
C LEU A 95 -13.88 -13.95 -13.29
N ILE A 96 -14.18 -13.65 -14.56
CA ILE A 96 -14.10 -12.29 -15.11
C ILE A 96 -15.07 -11.38 -14.37
N GLU A 97 -16.33 -11.79 -14.21
CA GLU A 97 -17.35 -11.02 -13.49
C GLU A 97 -16.94 -10.75 -12.04
N LEU A 98 -16.33 -11.71 -11.35
CA LEU A 98 -15.80 -11.49 -9.99
C LEU A 98 -14.64 -10.50 -9.95
N CYS A 99 -13.75 -10.54 -10.94
CA CYS A 99 -12.66 -9.58 -11.05
C CYS A 99 -13.19 -8.17 -11.35
N ASP A 100 -14.12 -8.05 -12.29
CA ASP A 100 -14.78 -6.77 -12.62
C ASP A 100 -15.55 -6.21 -11.43
N GLN A 101 -16.32 -7.05 -10.73
CA GLN A 101 -16.99 -6.64 -9.49
C GLN A 101 -15.99 -6.16 -8.44
N HIS A 102 -14.84 -6.83 -8.30
CA HIS A 102 -13.82 -6.41 -7.34
C HIS A 102 -13.16 -5.09 -7.71
N LEU A 103 -12.88 -4.88 -9.01
CA LEU A 103 -12.34 -3.62 -9.53
C LEU A 103 -13.36 -2.48 -9.38
N ASN A 104 -14.62 -2.72 -9.74
CA ASN A 104 -15.72 -1.77 -9.56
C ASN A 104 -15.96 -1.46 -8.09
N ASP A 105 -15.92 -2.45 -7.19
CA ASP A 105 -16.01 -2.25 -5.75
C ASP A 105 -14.85 -1.43 -5.22
N ARG A 106 -13.64 -1.67 -5.73
CA ARG A 106 -12.45 -0.87 -5.39
C ARG A 106 -12.63 0.56 -5.86
N GLU A 107 -13.05 0.76 -7.10
CA GLU A 107 -13.32 2.09 -7.66
C GLU A 107 -14.50 2.75 -6.96
N THR A 108 -15.52 2.00 -6.55
CA THR A 108 -16.68 2.47 -5.79
C THR A 108 -16.33 2.78 -4.34
N ARG A 109 -15.36 2.09 -3.74
CA ARG A 109 -14.79 2.45 -2.42
C ARG A 109 -13.86 3.65 -2.51
N GLU A 110 -13.14 3.78 -3.62
CA GLU A 110 -12.32 4.95 -3.96
C GLU A 110 -13.20 6.17 -4.32
N SER A 111 -14.41 5.98 -4.88
CA SER A 111 -15.33 7.05 -5.31
C SER A 111 -16.50 7.33 -4.36
N ASN A 112 -16.85 6.39 -3.46
CA ASN A 112 -17.66 6.65 -2.26
C ASN A 112 -16.81 7.19 -1.10
N ASP A 113 -15.48 7.20 -1.24
CA ASP A 113 -14.69 8.30 -0.68
C ASP A 113 -15.00 9.50 -1.59
N PRO A 114 -15.62 10.58 -1.10
CA PRO A 114 -16.20 11.60 -1.96
C PRO A 114 -15.10 12.28 -2.77
N ASP A 115 -14.88 11.80 -3.99
CA ASP A 115 -13.89 12.34 -4.91
C ASP A 115 -14.47 13.58 -5.65
N ASP A 116 -15.04 14.49 -4.87
CA ASP A 116 -14.54 15.85 -4.87
C ASP A 116 -13.43 15.95 -3.80
N TYR A 117 -12.36 15.14 -3.92
CA TYR A 117 -11.10 15.51 -3.30
C TYR A 117 -10.42 16.56 -4.18
N ARG A 118 -11.10 17.70 -4.38
CA ARG A 118 -10.36 18.95 -4.41
C ARG A 118 -9.53 18.95 -3.15
N ILE A 119 -8.21 18.77 -3.28
CA ILE A 119 -7.27 19.20 -2.25
C ILE A 119 -7.76 20.60 -1.90
N PRO A 120 -8.36 20.84 -0.71
CA PRO A 120 -8.80 22.18 -0.37
C PRO A 120 -7.54 23.02 -0.58
N LYS A 121 -7.58 24.12 -1.34
CA LYS A 121 -6.37 24.86 -1.76
C LYS A 121 -5.36 25.10 -0.62
N ASN A 122 -5.83 25.03 0.62
CA ASN A 122 -5.09 25.18 1.85
C ASN A 122 -4.50 23.89 2.44
N ARG A 123 -4.91 22.65 2.11
CA ARG A 123 -4.38 21.40 2.70
C ARG A 123 -3.28 20.75 1.84
N LYS A 124 -2.13 21.43 1.71
CA LYS A 124 -0.95 20.88 1.01
C LYS A 124 0.21 20.65 1.99
N VAL A 125 0.88 19.51 1.84
CA VAL A 125 2.21 19.31 2.42
C VAL A 125 3.23 19.59 1.32
N GLU A 126 4.10 20.56 1.56
CA GLU A 126 5.13 20.95 0.60
C GLU A 126 6.43 20.22 0.92
N MET A 127 6.99 19.51 -0.07
CA MET A 127 8.31 18.89 0.03
C MET A 127 9.38 19.95 -0.19
N VAL A 128 10.29 20.08 0.76
CA VAL A 128 11.42 21.02 0.70
C VAL A 128 12.71 20.23 0.69
N PHE A 129 13.48 20.37 -0.38
CA PHE A 129 14.72 19.62 -0.60
C PHE A 129 15.98 20.39 -0.20
N ASP A 130 15.84 21.61 0.31
CA ASP A 130 16.93 22.50 0.69
C ASP A 130 16.70 23.03 2.12
N ILE A 131 17.68 22.80 2.99
CA ILE A 131 17.66 23.23 4.39
C ILE A 131 17.64 24.76 4.54
N HIS A 132 18.30 25.50 3.65
CA HIS A 132 18.35 26.95 3.69
C HIS A 132 16.99 27.54 3.31
N LEU A 133 16.36 27.02 2.26
CA LEU A 133 14.98 27.37 1.89
C LEU A 133 14.02 27.05 3.03
N MET A 134 14.18 25.91 3.71
CA MET A 134 13.33 25.59 4.85
C MET A 134 13.52 26.60 6.00
N ARG A 135 14.76 27.00 6.32
CA ARG A 135 15.02 28.04 7.33
C ARG A 135 14.37 29.36 6.96
N GLU A 136 14.42 29.76 5.69
CA GLU A 136 13.73 30.96 5.18
C GLU A 136 12.21 30.85 5.36
N LEU A 137 11.62 29.72 4.97
CA LEU A 137 10.17 29.47 5.13
C LEU A 137 9.73 29.52 6.60
N LEU A 138 10.55 29.00 7.52
CA LEU A 138 10.29 29.08 8.96
C LEU A 138 10.32 30.54 9.45
N LEU A 139 11.35 31.30 9.08
CA LEU A 139 11.53 32.67 9.54
C LEU A 139 10.52 33.66 8.95
N THR A 140 10.02 33.38 7.74
CA THR A 140 9.07 34.26 7.02
C THR A 140 7.61 33.88 7.24
N SER A 141 7.33 32.71 7.81
CA SER A 141 5.96 32.26 8.05
C SER A 141 5.26 33.14 9.10
N LYS A 142 3.99 33.49 8.82
CA LYS A 142 3.07 34.11 9.79
C LYS A 142 2.25 33.09 10.59
N LYS A 143 2.28 31.83 10.16
CA LYS A 143 1.55 30.70 10.75
C LYS A 143 2.53 29.81 11.50
N ARG A 144 2.04 29.06 12.49
CA ARG A 144 2.82 27.97 13.06
C ARG A 144 3.20 26.98 11.96
N VAL A 145 4.38 26.39 12.04
CA VAL A 145 4.90 25.53 10.99
C VAL A 145 5.16 24.13 11.53
N ILE A 146 4.56 23.13 10.90
CA ILE A 146 4.85 21.73 11.16
C ILE A 146 5.92 21.30 10.17
N VAL A 147 7.01 20.73 10.68
CA VAL A 147 8.08 20.15 9.87
C VAL A 147 8.09 18.65 10.10
N ALA A 148 7.88 17.88 9.05
CA ALA A 148 8.14 16.44 9.05
C ALA A 148 9.52 16.12 8.47
N SER A 149 10.18 15.09 9.01
CA SER A 149 11.41 14.56 8.44
C SER A 149 11.09 13.44 7.44
N PHE A 150 11.34 13.68 6.16
CA PHE A 150 11.16 12.66 5.12
C PHE A 150 12.09 11.46 5.35
N LYS A 151 13.33 11.72 5.79
CA LYS A 151 14.34 10.69 6.14
C LYS A 151 13.79 9.75 7.20
N SER A 152 13.20 10.28 8.27
CA SER A 152 12.62 9.48 9.35
C SER A 152 11.37 8.74 8.91
N ILE A 153 10.46 9.40 8.18
CA ILE A 153 9.23 8.77 7.66
C ILE A 153 9.57 7.55 6.80
N ARG A 154 10.53 7.69 5.88
CA ARG A 154 10.97 6.61 4.99
C ARG A 154 11.72 5.50 5.75
N ARG A 155 12.62 5.86 6.69
CA ARG A 155 13.38 4.89 7.49
C ARG A 155 12.48 3.94 8.28
N TYR A 156 11.36 4.45 8.77
CA TYR A 156 10.46 3.70 9.65
C TYR A 156 9.14 3.26 8.98
N HIS A 157 8.98 3.49 7.67
CA HIS A 157 7.75 3.16 6.92
C HIS A 157 6.46 3.68 7.59
N ILE A 158 6.47 4.97 7.95
CA ILE A 158 5.36 5.62 8.66
C ILE A 158 4.53 6.51 7.70
N GLU A 159 4.51 6.19 6.40
CA GLU A 159 3.84 7.00 5.37
C GLU A 159 2.32 7.10 5.62
N SER A 160 1.71 6.01 6.08
CA SER A 160 0.27 5.96 6.43
C SER A 160 -0.17 6.89 7.56
N TRP A 161 0.78 7.43 8.34
CA TRP A 161 0.50 8.41 9.39
C TRP A 161 0.40 9.83 8.85
N LEU A 162 1.22 10.17 7.84
CA LEU A 162 1.27 11.51 7.28
C LEU A 162 -0.10 11.90 6.72
N GLU A 163 -0.76 10.97 6.03
CA GLU A 163 -2.11 11.16 5.50
C GLU A 163 -3.12 11.51 6.61
N LYS A 164 -3.06 10.82 7.75
CA LYS A 164 -3.95 11.09 8.89
C LYS A 164 -3.65 12.43 9.55
N LEU A 165 -2.38 12.77 9.74
CA LEU A 165 -1.99 14.06 10.29
C LEU A 165 -2.50 15.21 9.43
N VAL A 166 -2.32 15.11 8.11
CA VAL A 166 -2.83 16.10 7.15
C VAL A 166 -4.35 16.26 7.30
N LYS A 167 -5.09 15.17 7.49
CA LYS A 167 -6.55 15.23 7.74
C LYS A 167 -6.92 15.97 9.03
N PHE A 168 -6.07 15.94 10.07
CA PHE A 168 -6.29 16.64 11.35
C PHE A 168 -5.77 18.08 11.40
N CYS A 169 -4.97 18.52 10.42
CA CYS A 169 -4.39 19.86 10.43
C CYS A 169 -5.39 20.93 9.98
N ASP A 170 -5.49 22.01 10.76
CA ASP A 170 -6.17 23.24 10.34
C ASP A 170 -5.18 24.16 9.61
N PHE A 171 -5.08 23.98 8.29
CA PHE A 171 -4.16 24.75 7.45
C PHE A 171 -4.52 26.25 7.32
N SER A 172 -5.66 26.69 7.87
CA SER A 172 -5.90 28.12 8.04
C SER A 172 -4.93 28.72 9.08
N LYS A 173 -4.46 27.92 10.04
CA LYS A 173 -3.58 28.32 11.17
C LYS A 173 -2.16 27.81 11.07
N VAL A 174 -1.93 26.70 10.36
CA VAL A 174 -0.61 26.07 10.25
C VAL A 174 -0.14 25.93 8.80
N ASN A 175 1.16 26.03 8.58
CA ASN A 175 1.82 25.52 7.38
C ASN A 175 2.42 24.15 7.68
N PHE A 176 2.45 23.26 6.69
CA PHE A 176 3.04 21.93 6.84
C PHE A 176 4.06 21.71 5.73
N TYR A 177 5.32 21.56 6.12
CA TYR A 177 6.40 21.15 5.23
C TYR A 177 6.97 19.78 5.59
N CYS A 178 7.45 19.06 4.59
CA CYS A 178 8.23 17.85 4.75
C CYS A 178 9.65 18.13 4.25
N LEU A 179 10.64 18.08 5.14
CA LEU A 179 12.04 18.28 4.82
C LEU A 179 12.61 16.97 4.24
N ALA A 180 12.98 17.02 2.97
CA ALA A 180 13.60 15.95 2.20
C ALA A 180 15.02 16.32 1.76
N ASP A 181 15.71 17.11 2.58
CA ASP A 181 17.09 17.48 2.33
C ASP A 181 18.03 16.27 2.47
N LYS A 182 19.05 16.23 1.61
CA LYS A 182 20.10 15.21 1.61
C LYS A 182 21.22 15.55 2.59
N THR A 183 21.34 16.81 3.01
CA THR A 183 22.35 17.16 4.01
C THR A 183 21.97 16.59 5.38
N ASN A 184 22.97 16.28 6.20
CA ASN A 184 22.73 15.96 7.61
C ASN A 184 22.74 17.22 8.47
N GLU A 185 22.55 18.41 7.88
CA GLU A 185 22.48 19.63 8.66
C GLU A 185 21.22 19.67 9.52
N PRO A 186 21.35 20.01 10.80
CA PRO A 186 20.20 20.13 11.66
C PRO A 186 19.37 21.37 11.26
N ILE A 187 18.08 21.15 11.06
CA ILE A 187 17.11 22.24 10.96
C ILE A 187 16.78 22.86 12.32
N ILE A 188 16.89 22.07 13.39
CA ILE A 188 16.52 22.44 14.76
C ILE A 188 17.78 22.92 15.47
N CYS A 189 17.84 24.22 15.81
CA CYS A 189 18.99 24.84 16.48
C CYS A 189 18.94 24.78 18.02
N ASP A 190 17.98 24.06 18.62
CA ASP A 190 17.87 24.01 20.09
C ASP A 190 18.77 22.91 20.67
N GLN A 191 19.85 23.32 21.34
CA GLN A 191 20.98 22.48 21.75
C GLN A 191 20.67 21.50 22.90
N ARG A 192 19.43 21.41 23.39
CA ARG A 192 19.13 20.74 24.68
C ARG A 192 18.68 19.28 24.63
N SER A 193 18.61 18.64 23.47
CA SER A 193 18.26 17.20 23.40
C SER A 193 18.85 16.46 22.19
N TYR A 194 20.10 16.77 21.84
CA TYR A 194 20.78 16.13 20.71
C TYR A 194 21.70 15.00 21.16
N ASN A 195 21.17 13.77 21.11
CA ASN A 195 22.01 12.58 21.05
C ASN A 195 21.62 11.62 19.89
N SER A 196 20.69 11.98 19.00
CA SER A 196 20.35 11.09 17.87
C SER A 196 19.89 11.71 16.56
N GLY A 197 19.69 13.03 16.43
CA GLY A 197 19.45 13.70 15.14
C GLY A 197 18.18 13.33 14.36
N ASP A 198 17.41 12.33 14.81
CA ASP A 198 16.22 11.85 14.10
C ASP A 198 14.94 12.30 14.83
N PHE A 199 14.22 13.27 14.26
CA PHE A 199 12.85 13.62 14.65
C PHE A 199 11.86 13.14 13.59
N LEU A 200 10.60 12.92 13.97
CA LEU A 200 9.50 12.63 13.05
C LEU A 200 8.74 13.90 12.68
N LEU A 201 8.36 14.68 13.70
CA LEU A 201 7.70 15.97 13.54
C LEU A 201 8.30 17.00 14.49
N ALA A 202 8.31 18.25 14.07
CA ALA A 202 8.62 19.40 14.90
C ALA A 202 7.60 20.52 14.63
N LEU A 203 7.24 21.26 15.68
CA LEU A 203 6.34 22.41 15.59
C LEU A 203 7.14 23.67 15.87
N TYR A 204 7.16 24.57 14.90
CA TYR A 204 7.80 25.86 14.96
C TYR A 204 6.78 26.97 15.19
N ASP A 205 7.11 27.88 16.10
CA ASP A 205 6.33 29.05 16.43
C ASP A 205 7.01 30.31 15.88
N PRO A 206 6.41 31.01 14.90
CA PRO A 206 7.00 32.22 14.33
C PRO A 206 7.10 33.38 15.32
N GLU A 207 6.22 33.47 16.32
CA GLU A 207 6.29 34.53 17.34
C GLU A 207 7.52 34.37 18.23
N ARG A 208 7.86 33.12 18.55
CA ARG A 208 9.03 32.77 19.37
C ARG A 208 10.30 32.57 18.55
N LYS A 209 10.18 32.57 17.22
CA LYS A 209 11.25 32.22 16.28
C LYS A 209 11.97 30.93 16.65
N GLY A 210 11.21 29.90 17.04
CA GLY A 210 11.78 28.68 17.59
C GLY A 210 10.84 27.49 17.57
N PHE A 211 11.41 26.29 17.68
CA PHE A 211 10.65 25.06 17.83
C PHE A 211 10.12 24.93 19.26
N ILE A 212 8.81 24.71 19.38
CA ILE A 212 8.10 24.64 20.68
C ILE A 212 7.67 23.21 21.03
N GLY A 213 7.83 22.26 20.12
CA GLY A 213 7.52 20.85 20.38
C GLY A 213 8.08 19.94 19.30
N TYR A 214 8.37 18.69 19.68
CA TYR A 214 8.89 17.67 18.78
C TYR A 214 8.39 16.28 19.14
N ILE A 215 8.29 15.44 18.11
CA ILE A 215 8.13 14.00 18.22
C ILE A 215 9.44 13.39 17.74
N THR A 216 10.18 12.76 18.65
CA THR A 216 11.44 12.06 18.33
C THR A 216 11.16 10.83 17.50
N ALA A 217 12.04 10.50 16.56
CA ALA A 217 11.99 9.22 15.90
C ALA A 217 12.30 8.08 16.90
N PRO A 218 11.68 6.90 16.74
CA PRO A 218 12.03 5.74 17.56
C PRO A 218 13.49 5.34 17.30
N THR A 219 14.16 4.74 18.29
CA THR A 219 15.45 4.07 18.03
C THR A 219 15.23 2.84 17.16
N ASP A 220 16.23 2.43 16.38
CA ASP A 220 16.14 1.22 15.53
C ASP A 220 15.76 -0.02 16.35
N GLU A 221 16.27 -0.16 17.57
CA GLU A 221 15.96 -1.26 18.49
C GLU A 221 14.48 -1.22 18.95
N ARG A 222 13.98 -0.04 19.31
CA ARG A 222 12.57 0.15 19.70
C ARG A 222 11.63 -0.02 18.51
N PHE A 223 12.07 0.33 17.31
CA PHE A 223 11.31 0.10 16.09
C PHE A 223 11.24 -1.39 15.74
N ARG A 224 12.38 -2.10 15.77
CA ARG A 224 12.44 -3.55 15.50
C ARG A 224 11.57 -4.35 16.47
N SER A 225 11.68 -4.08 17.77
CA SER A 225 10.92 -4.80 18.81
C SER A 225 9.41 -4.56 18.77
N LYS A 226 8.95 -3.43 18.21
CA LYS A 226 7.52 -3.05 18.19
C LYS A 226 6.95 -2.86 16.79
N ARG A 227 7.65 -3.33 15.73
CA ARG A 227 7.31 -3.09 14.31
C ARG A 227 5.84 -3.36 13.97
N TYR A 228 5.23 -4.39 14.56
CA TYR A 228 3.83 -4.74 14.36
C TYR A 228 2.85 -3.66 14.84
N ARG A 229 3.19 -2.90 15.89
CA ARG A 229 2.37 -1.79 16.43
C ARG A 229 2.37 -0.55 15.54
N TYR A 230 3.38 -0.40 14.67
CA TYR A 230 3.45 0.71 13.71
C TYR A 230 2.65 0.44 12.43
N LYS A 231 2.20 -0.81 12.20
CA LYS A 231 1.40 -1.20 11.03
C LYS A 231 -0.12 -1.10 11.22
N THR A 232 -0.62 -0.82 12.43
CA THR A 232 -2.07 -0.83 12.73
C THR A 232 -2.70 0.56 12.75
N LYS A 233 -3.96 0.64 12.25
CA LYS A 233 -4.69 1.86 11.87
C LYS A 233 -5.00 2.87 12.99
N LEU A 234 -4.68 2.61 14.25
CA LEU A 234 -4.93 3.56 15.34
C LEU A 234 -3.75 3.54 16.33
N LEU A 235 -2.68 4.24 15.98
CA LEU A 235 -1.70 4.68 16.97
C LEU A 235 -2.29 5.91 17.65
N THR A 236 -3.14 5.68 18.66
CA THR A 236 -3.34 6.64 19.73
C THR A 236 -1.96 7.08 20.17
N PHE A 237 -1.75 8.40 20.19
CA PHE A 237 -0.55 9.19 20.47
C PHE A 237 0.26 8.75 21.73
N CYS A 238 0.71 7.50 21.77
CA CYS A 238 1.48 6.90 22.85
C CYS A 238 2.94 6.69 22.45
N PHE A 239 3.44 7.46 21.47
CA PHE A 239 4.85 7.82 21.49
C PHE A 239 4.95 8.91 22.53
N CYS A 240 5.29 8.49 23.76
CA CYS A 240 5.60 9.34 24.90
C CYS A 240 6.11 10.69 24.43
N SER A 241 5.20 11.64 24.29
CA SER A 241 5.57 13.02 24.24
C SER A 241 6.12 13.28 25.63
N HIS A 242 7.37 13.72 25.74
CA HIS A 242 7.74 14.48 26.93
C HIS A 242 6.93 15.78 27.06
N ASN A 243 6.04 16.08 26.10
CA ASN A 243 5.09 17.17 26.13
C ASN A 243 3.71 16.70 25.65
N GLU A 244 2.83 16.29 26.58
CA GLU A 244 1.39 16.02 26.32
C GLU A 244 0.71 17.17 25.55
N ASN A 245 1.32 18.36 25.60
CA ASN A 245 0.92 19.58 24.91
C ASN A 245 0.98 19.54 23.37
N PHE A 246 1.69 18.62 22.69
CA PHE A 246 1.90 18.78 21.23
C PHE A 246 0.58 18.75 20.42
N CYS A 247 -0.33 17.83 20.73
CA CYS A 247 -1.63 17.75 20.07
C CYS A 247 -2.55 18.93 20.43
N GLU A 248 -2.40 19.47 21.64
CA GLU A 248 -3.15 20.65 22.07
C GLU A 248 -2.60 21.93 21.42
N LEU A 249 -1.28 22.08 21.30
CA LEU A 249 -0.60 23.17 20.60
C LEU A 249 -0.96 23.25 19.11
N MET A 250 -1.25 22.09 18.50
CA MET A 250 -1.74 21.99 17.13
C MET A 250 -3.19 22.47 16.96
N LYS A 251 -3.97 22.44 18.04
CA LYS A 251 -5.40 22.83 18.07
C LYS A 251 -5.62 24.22 18.67
N SER A 252 -4.70 24.71 19.49
CA SER A 252 -4.78 26.04 20.09
C SER A 252 -4.72 27.12 19.01
N PRO A 253 -5.51 28.20 19.14
CA PRO A 253 -5.50 29.32 18.21
C PRO A 253 -4.09 29.88 17.96
#